data_AF-A0A968PG81-F1
#
_entry.id   AF-A0A968PG81-F1
#
_cell.length_a   1.000
_cell.length_b   1.000
_cell.length_c   1.000
_cell.angle_alpha   90.00
_cell.angle_beta   90.00
_cell.angle_gamma   90.00
#
_symmetry.space_group_name_H-M   'P 1'
#
loop_
_entity.id
_entity.type
_entity.pdbx_description
1 polymer ?
#
loop_
_entity_poly.entity_id
_entity_poly.type
_entity_poly.pdbx_seq_one_letter_code
_entity_poly.pdbx_strand_id
1 'polypeptide(L)'
;MNPIVYQKLNSELLASSMIKGPITPANVESLIPRLNVNTLNDSALLYSGRSGDITARSLAEAYAKLTGKTTLEMTPGGRMLDGLYLYERPAFTDVQADAIWKSISARYANAIRGDAEAILINPSPTSIYLTTERVILTDPVSRTRVNLIEHSIDPRYPLVPEPVRTMKY
;
A
#
# COMPACT_ATOMS: atom_id res chain seq x y z
N MET A 1 -7.58 5.00 -25.23
CA MET A 1 -8.34 4.28 -24.18
C MET A 1 -8.01 4.92 -22.84
N ASN A 2 -8.98 5.11 -21.94
CA ASN A 2 -8.76 5.76 -20.64
C ASN A 2 -7.85 4.88 -19.74
N PRO A 3 -6.75 5.40 -19.15
CA PRO A 3 -5.83 4.63 -18.32
C PRO A 3 -6.48 3.86 -17.16
N ILE A 4 -7.50 4.44 -16.53
CA ILE A 4 -8.26 3.81 -15.44
C ILE A 4 -9.04 2.60 -15.95
N VAL A 5 -9.69 2.73 -17.11
CA VAL A 5 -10.44 1.65 -17.76
C VAL A 5 -9.50 0.50 -18.13
N TYR A 6 -8.30 0.81 -18.64
CA TYR A 6 -7.29 -0.19 -18.98
C TYR A 6 -6.77 -0.96 -17.75
N GLN A 7 -6.47 -0.26 -16.66
CA GLN A 7 -6.03 -0.88 -15.42
C GLN A 7 -7.10 -1.81 -14.84
N LYS A 8 -8.36 -1.36 -14.81
CA LYS A 8 -9.50 -2.15 -14.32
C LYS A 8 -9.66 -3.45 -15.12
N LEU A 9 -9.67 -3.37 -16.45
CA LEU A 9 -9.80 -4.55 -17.32
C LEU A 9 -8.67 -5.54 -17.12
N ASN A 10 -7.42 -5.07 -17.01
CA ASN A 10 -6.28 -5.96 -16.78
C ASN A 10 -6.35 -6.66 -15.42
N SER A 11 -6.73 -5.94 -14.36
CA SER A 11 -6.90 -6.55 -13.04
C SER A 11 -8.06 -7.54 -13.00
N GLU A 12 -9.16 -7.26 -13.70
CA GLU A 12 -10.28 -8.20 -13.85
C GLU A 12 -9.88 -9.46 -14.63
N LEU A 13 -9.09 -9.34 -15.69
CA LEU A 13 -8.56 -10.48 -16.44
C LEU A 13 -7.61 -11.33 -15.58
N LEU A 14 -6.70 -10.69 -14.84
CA LEU A 14 -5.81 -11.38 -13.91
C LEU A 14 -6.59 -12.08 -12.80
N ALA A 15 -7.56 -11.39 -12.17
CA ALA A 15 -8.48 -12.01 -11.22
C ALA A 15 -9.20 -13.21 -11.82
N SER A 16 -9.81 -13.04 -12.99
CA SER A 16 -10.61 -14.09 -13.63
C SER A 16 -9.76 -15.30 -14.04
N SER A 17 -8.46 -15.10 -14.31
CA SER A 17 -7.52 -16.21 -14.56
C SER A 17 -7.16 -16.98 -13.29
N MET A 18 -7.28 -16.35 -12.11
CA MET A 18 -6.90 -16.93 -10.82
C MET A 18 -8.11 -17.42 -10.01
N ILE A 19 -9.28 -16.81 -10.21
CA ILE A 19 -10.55 -17.13 -9.56
C ILE A 19 -11.33 -18.11 -10.44
N LYS A 20 -11.75 -19.24 -9.86
CA LYS A 20 -12.76 -20.09 -10.47
C LYS A 20 -14.15 -19.53 -10.15
N GLY A 21 -14.65 -18.59 -10.98
CA GLY A 21 -16.00 -18.04 -10.86
C GLY A 21 -16.07 -16.51 -10.69
N PRO A 22 -17.21 -15.97 -10.22
CA PRO A 22 -17.42 -14.52 -10.11
C PRO A 22 -16.50 -13.87 -9.08
N ILE A 23 -16.23 -12.57 -9.23
CA ILE A 23 -15.51 -11.77 -8.24
C ILE A 23 -16.44 -11.54 -7.03
N THR A 24 -16.27 -12.38 -6.01
CA THR A 24 -16.98 -12.32 -4.72
C THR A 24 -15.97 -12.14 -3.58
N PRO A 25 -16.40 -11.68 -2.39
CA PRO A 25 -15.51 -11.58 -1.23
C PRO A 25 -14.74 -12.87 -0.94
N ALA A 26 -15.42 -14.01 -0.86
CA ALA A 26 -14.80 -15.31 -0.59
C ALA A 26 -13.77 -15.72 -1.65
N ASN A 27 -14.08 -15.46 -2.93
CA ASN A 27 -13.18 -15.79 -4.02
C ASN A 27 -11.93 -14.92 -4.02
N VAL A 28 -12.07 -13.60 -3.81
CA VAL A 28 -10.92 -12.69 -3.70
C VAL A 28 -10.07 -13.02 -2.47
N GLU A 29 -10.70 -13.29 -1.33
CA GLU A 29 -10.00 -13.69 -0.11
C GLU A 29 -9.16 -14.96 -0.33
N SER A 30 -9.69 -15.95 -1.05
CA SER A 30 -8.97 -17.18 -1.39
C SER A 30 -7.71 -16.96 -2.25
N LEU A 31 -7.60 -15.82 -2.95
CA LEU A 31 -6.42 -15.48 -3.73
C LEU A 31 -5.29 -14.90 -2.89
N ILE A 32 -5.62 -14.24 -1.78
CA ILE A 32 -4.66 -13.46 -0.99
C ILE A 32 -3.36 -14.23 -0.70
N PRO A 33 -3.38 -15.50 -0.28
CA PRO A 33 -2.15 -16.26 -0.01
C PRO A 33 -1.21 -16.42 -1.22
N ARG A 34 -1.73 -16.30 -2.44
CA ARG A 34 -1.01 -16.54 -3.71
C ARG A 34 -0.52 -15.27 -4.38
N LEU A 35 -0.99 -14.10 -3.94
CA LEU A 35 -0.61 -12.82 -4.54
C LEU A 35 0.85 -12.48 -4.22
N ASN A 36 1.62 -12.08 -5.23
CA ASN A 36 3.00 -11.64 -5.03
C ASN A 36 3.02 -10.20 -4.48
N VAL A 37 3.38 -10.06 -3.22
CA VAL A 37 3.49 -8.77 -2.51
C VAL A 37 4.95 -8.44 -2.14
N ASN A 38 5.91 -9.16 -2.72
CA ASN A 38 7.31 -8.94 -2.40
C ASN A 38 7.83 -7.65 -3.04
N THR A 39 8.73 -6.98 -2.32
CA THR A 39 9.54 -5.87 -2.83
C THR A 39 10.99 -6.31 -2.89
N LEU A 40 11.86 -5.44 -3.42
CA LEU A 40 13.29 -5.57 -3.18
C LEU A 40 13.60 -5.32 -1.69
N ASN A 41 14.78 -5.74 -1.25
CA ASN A 41 15.28 -5.35 0.07
C ASN A 41 15.41 -3.82 0.14
N ASP A 42 15.19 -3.25 1.33
CA ASP A 42 15.36 -1.81 1.61
C ASP A 42 14.43 -0.89 0.79
N SER A 43 13.43 -1.45 0.10
CA SER A 43 12.60 -0.73 -0.85
C SER A 43 11.14 -0.60 -0.44
N ALA A 44 10.74 -1.11 0.72
CA ALA A 44 9.34 -1.09 1.14
C ALA A 44 8.92 0.30 1.61
N LEU A 45 7.76 0.75 1.13
CA LEU A 45 7.11 1.99 1.56
C LEU A 45 5.67 1.70 1.99
N LEU A 46 5.32 2.17 3.18
CA LEU A 46 3.97 2.15 3.72
C LEU A 46 3.42 3.57 3.80
N TYR A 47 2.12 3.70 4.02
CA TYR A 47 1.51 5.01 4.21
C TYR A 47 0.23 4.91 5.04
N SER A 48 -0.15 6.00 5.70
CA SER A 48 -1.46 6.07 6.36
C SER A 48 -1.96 7.50 6.54
N GLY A 49 -3.26 7.66 6.35
CA GLY A 49 -3.99 8.89 6.65
C GLY A 49 -4.03 9.90 5.50
N ARG A 50 -4.55 11.09 5.84
CA ARG A 50 -4.83 12.19 4.91
C ARG A 50 -5.00 13.51 5.66
N SER A 51 -4.95 14.61 4.93
CA SER A 51 -5.40 15.91 5.40
C SER A 51 -5.98 16.71 4.24
N GLY A 52 -7.27 17.07 4.33
CA GLY A 52 -8.02 17.62 3.19
C GLY A 52 -7.94 16.71 1.96
N ASP A 53 -7.52 17.29 0.84
CA ASP A 53 -7.35 16.60 -0.45
C ASP A 53 -6.01 15.88 -0.59
N ILE A 54 -5.09 16.08 0.36
CA ILE A 54 -3.77 15.42 0.34
C ILE A 54 -3.88 14.07 1.04
N THR A 55 -3.56 12.99 0.34
CA THR A 55 -3.54 11.64 0.90
C THR A 55 -2.12 11.14 1.10
N ALA A 56 -1.90 10.33 2.14
CA ALA A 56 -0.60 9.69 2.36
C ALA A 56 -0.25 8.75 1.18
N ARG A 57 -1.25 8.10 0.58
CA ARG A 57 -1.10 7.27 -0.63
C ARG A 57 -0.48 8.07 -1.78
N SER A 58 -1.07 9.22 -2.13
CA SER A 58 -0.59 10.02 -3.27
C SER A 58 0.84 10.51 -3.07
N LEU A 59 1.21 10.90 -1.84
CA LEU A 59 2.59 11.30 -1.55
C LEU A 59 3.54 10.11 -1.57
N ALA A 60 3.14 8.96 -1.02
CA ALA A 60 3.94 7.75 -1.00
C ALA A 60 4.21 7.21 -2.40
N GLU A 61 3.20 7.12 -3.26
CA GLU A 61 3.41 6.66 -4.64
C GLU A 61 4.28 7.63 -5.47
N ALA A 62 4.18 8.94 -5.22
CA ALA A 62 5.06 9.93 -5.85
C ALA A 62 6.50 9.78 -5.35
N TYR A 63 6.69 9.68 -4.04
CA TYR A 63 8.00 9.46 -3.42
C TYR A 63 8.63 8.16 -3.89
N ALA A 64 7.87 7.06 -3.89
CA ALA A 64 8.33 5.75 -4.35
C ALA A 64 8.90 5.76 -5.77
N LYS A 65 8.25 6.48 -6.69
CA LYS A 65 8.73 6.64 -8.07
C LYS A 65 10.05 7.41 -8.14
N LEU A 66 10.30 8.35 -7.23
CA LEU A 66 11.51 9.16 -7.20
C LEU A 66 12.68 8.45 -6.52
N THR A 67 12.40 7.61 -5.52
CA THR A 67 13.43 7.01 -4.64
C THR A 67 13.63 5.51 -4.87
N GLY A 68 12.91 4.90 -5.82
CA GLY A 68 12.98 3.47 -6.06
C GLY A 68 12.33 2.62 -4.97
N LYS A 69 11.52 3.23 -4.10
CA LYS A 69 10.70 2.48 -3.14
C LYS A 69 9.47 1.90 -3.83
N THR A 70 8.70 1.09 -3.11
CA THR A 70 7.54 0.37 -3.63
C THR A 70 6.47 0.32 -2.55
N THR A 71 5.26 0.81 -2.85
CA THR A 71 4.08 0.60 -1.99
C THR A 71 3.43 -0.76 -2.29
N LEU A 72 2.50 -1.19 -1.43
CA LEU A 72 1.73 -2.42 -1.66
C LEU A 72 1.08 -2.42 -3.06
N GLU A 73 0.41 -1.35 -3.44
CA GLU A 73 -0.32 -1.21 -4.70
C GLU A 73 0.61 -1.17 -5.92
N MET A 74 1.90 -0.94 -5.71
CA MET A 74 2.91 -1.02 -6.76
C MET A 74 3.39 -2.46 -7.01
N THR A 75 3.25 -3.37 -6.05
CA THR A 75 3.55 -4.81 -6.21
C THR A 75 2.59 -5.48 -7.20
N PRO A 76 2.96 -6.61 -7.83
CA PRO A 76 2.05 -7.30 -8.76
C PRO A 76 0.71 -7.69 -8.11
N GLY A 77 0.76 -8.20 -6.87
CA GLY A 77 -0.41 -8.62 -6.11
C GLY A 77 -1.28 -7.45 -5.63
N GLY A 78 -0.66 -6.39 -5.11
CA GLY A 78 -1.40 -5.21 -4.69
C GLY A 78 -2.02 -4.46 -5.87
N ARG A 79 -1.32 -4.34 -7.00
CA ARG A 79 -1.87 -3.74 -8.23
C ARG A 79 -3.08 -4.49 -8.76
N MET A 80 -3.00 -5.82 -8.72
CA MET A 80 -4.11 -6.68 -9.11
C MET A 80 -5.33 -6.42 -8.21
N LEU A 81 -5.15 -6.40 -6.89
CA LEU A 81 -6.22 -6.11 -5.93
C LEU A 81 -6.78 -4.69 -6.06
N ASP A 82 -5.92 -3.70 -6.20
CA ASP A 82 -6.27 -2.27 -6.36
C ASP A 82 -7.17 -2.06 -7.58
N GLY A 83 -6.83 -2.69 -8.71
CA GLY A 83 -7.66 -2.63 -9.91
C GLY A 83 -8.96 -3.43 -9.85
N LEU A 84 -9.25 -4.14 -8.75
CA LEU A 84 -10.59 -4.67 -8.51
C LEU A 84 -11.55 -3.62 -7.97
N TYR A 85 -11.08 -2.47 -7.46
CA TYR A 85 -11.96 -1.41 -6.93
C TYR A 85 -13.01 -1.95 -5.95
N LEU A 86 -12.58 -2.73 -4.95
CA LEU A 86 -13.49 -3.48 -4.07
C LEU A 86 -14.58 -2.61 -3.43
N TYR A 87 -14.25 -1.39 -2.99
CA TYR A 87 -15.20 -0.44 -2.41
C TYR A 87 -16.23 0.10 -3.40
N GLU A 88 -15.99 -0.02 -4.71
CA GLU A 88 -16.92 0.40 -5.77
C GLU A 88 -17.77 -0.78 -6.28
N ARG A 89 -17.52 -2.00 -5.82
CA ARG A 89 -18.23 -3.19 -6.29
C ARG A 89 -19.47 -3.45 -5.47
N PRO A 90 -20.67 -3.58 -6.10
CA PRO A 90 -21.90 -3.90 -5.39
C PRO A 90 -21.89 -5.24 -4.62
N ALA A 91 -20.99 -6.16 -4.98
CA ALA A 91 -20.85 -7.47 -4.33
C ALA A 91 -20.07 -7.42 -3.00
N PHE A 92 -19.57 -6.25 -2.59
CA PHE A 92 -18.72 -6.08 -1.42
C PHE A 92 -19.33 -5.02 -0.50
N THR A 93 -19.33 -5.30 0.80
CA THR A 93 -19.49 -4.26 1.82
C THR A 93 -18.12 -3.64 2.14
N ASP A 94 -18.09 -2.43 2.69
CA ASP A 94 -16.85 -1.79 3.14
C ASP A 94 -16.09 -2.68 4.13
N VAL A 95 -16.81 -3.36 5.04
CA VAL A 95 -16.21 -4.30 6.00
C VAL A 95 -15.52 -5.48 5.31
N GLN A 96 -16.10 -6.00 4.23
CA GLN A 96 -15.49 -7.09 3.45
C GLN A 96 -14.27 -6.61 2.67
N ALA A 97 -14.36 -5.43 2.05
CA ALA A 97 -13.22 -4.81 1.37
C ALA A 97 -12.07 -4.53 2.34
N ASP A 98 -12.36 -3.97 3.52
CA ASP A 98 -11.39 -3.71 4.59
C ASP A 98 -10.71 -4.99 5.07
N ALA A 99 -11.47 -6.08 5.26
CA ALA A 99 -10.91 -7.37 5.68
C ALA A 99 -9.91 -7.94 4.65
N ILE A 100 -10.22 -7.79 3.35
CA ILE A 100 -9.35 -8.24 2.27
C ILE A 100 -8.08 -7.36 2.20
N TRP A 101 -8.23 -6.03 2.26
CA TRP A 101 -7.10 -5.10 2.30
C TRP A 101 -6.20 -5.35 3.51
N LYS A 102 -6.78 -5.54 4.70
CA LYS A 102 -6.04 -5.89 5.91
C LYS A 102 -5.25 -7.19 5.74
N SER A 103 -5.84 -8.20 5.10
CA SER A 103 -5.19 -9.49 4.87
C SER A 103 -3.99 -9.39 3.93
N ILE A 104 -4.10 -8.64 2.83
CA ILE A 104 -2.97 -8.44 1.92
C ILE A 104 -1.89 -7.52 2.53
N SER A 105 -2.27 -6.50 3.29
CA SER A 105 -1.36 -5.62 4.03
C SER A 105 -0.55 -6.38 5.06
N ALA A 106 -1.17 -7.32 5.78
CA ALA A 106 -0.44 -8.19 6.69
C ALA A 106 0.61 -9.05 5.96
N ARG A 107 0.29 -9.57 4.77
CA ARG A 107 1.26 -10.32 3.95
C ARG A 107 2.39 -9.43 3.45
N TYR A 108 2.05 -8.22 2.99
CA TYR A 108 3.02 -7.23 2.56
C TYR A 108 4.01 -6.91 3.69
N ALA A 109 3.53 -6.53 4.87
CA ALA A 109 4.37 -6.25 6.04
C ALA A 109 5.27 -7.44 6.43
N ASN A 110 4.77 -8.67 6.36
CA ASN A 110 5.58 -9.88 6.63
C ASN A 110 6.64 -10.18 5.55
N ALA A 111 6.45 -9.69 4.33
CA ALA A 111 7.37 -9.89 3.21
C ALA A 111 8.54 -8.89 3.20
N ILE A 112 8.41 -7.77 3.92
CA ILE A 112 9.43 -6.72 4.00
C ILE A 112 10.76 -7.27 4.55
N ARG A 113 11.88 -6.84 3.97
CA ARG A 113 13.25 -7.16 4.38
C ARG A 113 14.10 -5.90 4.33
N GLY A 114 14.93 -5.70 5.36
CA GLY A 114 15.82 -4.54 5.45
C GLY A 114 15.06 -3.27 5.87
N ASP A 115 15.44 -2.12 5.32
CA ASP A 115 14.83 -0.84 5.66
C ASP A 115 13.42 -0.70 5.07
N ALA A 116 12.50 -0.19 5.88
CA ALA A 116 11.16 0.18 5.49
C ALA A 116 10.86 1.61 5.91
N GLU A 117 10.16 2.35 5.05
CA GLU A 117 9.72 3.72 5.33
C GLU A 117 8.20 3.78 5.40
N ALA A 118 7.64 4.69 6.20
CA ALA A 118 6.21 4.95 6.26
C ALA A 118 5.92 6.45 6.18
N ILE A 119 5.03 6.88 5.28
CA ILE A 119 4.55 8.27 5.20
C ILE A 119 3.21 8.40 5.93
N LEU A 120 3.16 9.22 6.98
CA LEU A 120 1.99 9.37 7.84
C LEU A 120 1.44 10.79 7.76
N ILE A 121 0.15 10.92 7.47
CA ILE A 121 -0.57 12.21 7.51
C ILE A 121 -1.80 12.03 8.38
N ASN A 122 -1.79 12.48 9.63
CA ASN A 122 -2.93 12.31 10.56
C ASN A 122 -3.58 10.90 10.50
N PRO A 123 -2.82 9.81 10.68
CA PRO A 123 -3.36 8.47 10.52
C PRO A 123 -4.47 8.19 11.55
N SER A 124 -5.57 7.57 11.11
CA SER A 124 -6.61 7.10 12.03
C SER A 124 -6.04 6.03 12.97
N PRO A 125 -6.35 6.07 14.29
CA PRO A 125 -5.97 5.01 15.23
C PRO A 125 -6.42 3.60 14.80
N THR A 126 -7.48 3.51 13.99
CA THR A 126 -8.02 2.24 13.48
C THR A 126 -7.53 1.88 12.09
N SER A 127 -6.60 2.65 11.50
CA SER A 127 -6.05 2.35 10.16
C SER A 127 -5.35 0.99 10.11
N ILE A 128 -5.37 0.36 8.93
CA ILE A 128 -4.67 -0.92 8.69
C ILE A 128 -3.19 -0.79 9.04
N TYR A 129 -2.56 0.33 8.68
CA TYR A 129 -1.18 0.61 9.05
C TYR A 129 -0.95 0.51 10.56
N LEU A 130 -1.66 1.29 11.38
CA LEU A 130 -1.42 1.32 12.83
C LEU A 130 -1.82 0.01 13.52
N THR A 131 -2.90 -0.63 13.07
CA THR A 131 -3.46 -1.82 13.74
C THR A 131 -2.88 -3.14 13.26
N THR A 132 -2.20 -3.16 12.11
CA THR A 132 -1.73 -4.39 11.45
C THR A 132 -0.28 -4.28 11.01
N GLU A 133 0.01 -3.41 10.04
CA GLU A 133 1.33 -3.38 9.39
C GLU A 133 2.42 -2.96 10.37
N ARG A 134 2.20 -1.87 11.10
CA ARG A 134 3.12 -1.36 12.12
C ARG A 134 3.32 -2.36 13.25
N VAL A 135 2.27 -3.06 13.68
CA VAL A 135 2.37 -4.11 14.70
C VAL A 135 3.30 -5.23 14.22
N ILE A 136 3.13 -5.70 12.98
CA ILE A 136 3.98 -6.74 12.38
C ILE A 136 5.43 -6.28 12.26
N LEU A 137 5.67 -5.03 11.83
CA LEU A 137 7.02 -4.50 11.59
C LEU A 137 7.75 -4.13 12.90
N THR A 138 7.02 -3.83 13.96
CA THR A 138 7.59 -3.49 15.27
C THR A 138 7.66 -4.65 16.24
N ASP A 139 7.12 -5.83 15.87
CA ASP A 139 7.35 -7.08 16.59
C ASP A 139 8.87 -7.28 16.79
N PRO A 140 9.35 -7.54 18.02
CA PRO A 140 10.77 -7.77 18.30
C PRO A 140 11.44 -8.78 17.37
N VAL A 141 10.72 -9.85 16.97
CA VAL A 141 11.23 -10.85 16.03
C VAL A 141 11.39 -10.24 14.63
N SER A 142 10.43 -9.43 14.19
CA SER A 142 10.51 -8.71 12.92
C SER A 142 11.56 -7.61 12.90
N ARG A 143 11.82 -6.91 14.01
CA ARG A 143 12.82 -5.83 14.10
C ARG A 143 14.26 -6.30 13.83
N THR A 144 14.54 -7.58 14.04
CA THR A 144 15.83 -8.17 13.62
C THR A 144 15.95 -8.29 12.09
N ARG A 145 14.83 -8.24 11.37
CA ARG A 145 14.75 -8.35 9.90
C ARG A 145 14.46 -7.01 9.22
N VAL A 146 13.89 -6.05 9.96
CA VAL A 146 13.36 -4.80 9.43
C VAL A 146 13.69 -3.63 10.35
N ASN A 147 14.19 -2.54 9.76
CA ASN A 147 14.31 -1.25 10.42
C ASN A 147 13.24 -0.32 9.84
N LEU A 148 12.32 0.16 10.69
CA LEU A 148 11.17 0.98 10.27
C LEU A 148 11.42 2.45 10.59
N ILE A 149 11.33 3.30 9.57
CA ILE A 149 11.44 4.76 9.67
C ILE A 149 10.07 5.37 9.37
N GLU A 150 9.51 6.11 10.33
CA GLU A 150 8.20 6.78 10.20
C GLU A 150 8.38 8.29 9.93
N HIS A 151 7.83 8.76 8.81
CA HIS A 151 7.81 10.16 8.40
C HIS A 151 6.42 10.75 8.64
N SER A 152 6.24 11.42 9.77
CA SER A 152 5.02 12.18 10.05
C SER A 152 5.04 13.53 9.35
N ILE A 153 4.09 13.75 8.44
CA ILE A 153 3.91 15.02 7.74
C ILE A 153 2.88 15.85 8.50
N ASP A 154 3.30 17.02 9.00
CA ASP A 154 2.37 18.03 9.48
C ASP A 154 1.71 18.69 8.27
N PRO A 155 0.39 18.54 8.06
CA PRO A 155 -0.28 19.12 6.90
C PRO A 155 -0.32 20.65 6.89
N ARG A 156 0.06 21.32 8.00
CA ARG A 156 0.30 22.77 8.01
C ARG A 156 1.59 23.17 7.29
N TYR A 157 2.50 22.21 7.10
CA TYR A 157 3.79 22.39 6.43
C TYR A 157 3.99 21.27 5.40
N PRO A 158 3.29 21.29 4.26
CA PRO A 158 3.52 20.31 3.20
C PRO A 158 5.01 20.33 2.83
N LEU A 159 5.59 19.15 2.60
CA LEU A 159 6.97 19.00 2.16
C LEU A 159 7.19 19.81 0.87
N VAL A 160 7.64 21.05 1.00
CA VAL A 160 8.23 21.80 -0.09
C VAL A 160 9.60 21.15 -0.31
N PRO A 161 9.93 20.66 -1.52
CA PRO A 161 11.30 20.27 -1.79
C PRO A 161 12.17 21.50 -1.52
N GLU A 162 13.04 21.45 -0.52
CA GLU A 162 14.05 22.49 -0.29
C GLU A 162 14.74 22.74 -1.64
N PRO A 163 14.71 23.97 -2.19
CA PRO A 163 15.46 24.24 -3.40
C PRO A 163 16.92 23.91 -3.09
N VAL A 164 17.51 23.05 -3.92
CA VAL A 164 18.93 22.68 -3.86
C VAL A 164 19.72 23.97 -3.67
N ARG A 165 20.24 24.20 -2.47
CA ARG A 165 21.21 25.27 -2.22
C ARG A 165 22.42 24.92 -3.06
N THR A 166 22.49 25.46 -4.27
CA THR A 166 23.75 25.57 -4.99
C THR A 166 24.70 26.34 -4.08
N MET A 167 25.62 25.63 -3.42
CA MET A 167 26.78 26.27 -2.83
C MET A 167 27.54 26.93 -3.97
N LYS A 168 27.49 28.26 -4.01
CA LYS A 168 28.48 29.04 -4.74
C LYS A 168 29.74 29.02 -3.88
N TYR A 169 30.79 28.38 -4.40
CA TYR A 169 32.16 28.56 -3.94
C TYR A 169 32.61 30.00 -4.14
#